data_AF-A0A1C2AJE7-F1
#
_entry.id   AF-A0A1C2AJE7-F1
#
_cell.length_a   1.000
_cell.length_b   1.000
_cell.length_c   1.000
_cell.angle_alpha   90.00
_cell.angle_beta   90.00
_cell.angle_gamma   90.00
#
_symmetry.space_group_name_H-M   'P 1'
#
loop_
_entity.id
_entity.type
_entity.pdbx_description
1 polymer ?
#
loop_
_entity_poly.entity_id
_entity_poly.type
_entity_poly.pdbx_seq_one_letter_code
_entity_poly.pdbx_strand_id
1 'polypeptide(L)'
;MTEQVKTRLRRLRRMSHFLLNRPSVSVRNNGIYFSASAVDELDIDKFQNCYLSIEDGIPVEEALRVYVEFNNDPVSDENCPIRMHKANGCMVSATSTIFNQIPRAKLLASKKRSERRIFLEKDNTINTWYFPIAPQFEIRTRRIDSLPEVKCIYQLVFRENIQRIGETVNLQRRCKEYKRDNIPFDEVRYSIMNNLSDDERKTWETYHLQKYSRDVGQLPPYNYQNGRSNH
;
A
#
# COMPACT_ATOMS: atom_id res chain seq x y z
N MET A 1 16.74 -26.09 49.75
CA MET A 1 16.89 -25.02 48.73
C MET A 1 15.62 -25.00 47.91
N THR A 2 14.76 -24.01 48.13
CA THR A 2 13.47 -23.87 47.44
C THR A 2 13.65 -23.03 46.18
N GLU A 3 13.47 -23.65 45.01
CA GLU A 3 13.44 -22.96 43.73
C GLU A 3 12.26 -21.99 43.68
N GLN A 4 12.55 -20.69 43.56
CA GLN A 4 11.54 -19.70 43.24
C GLN A 4 11.14 -19.84 41.77
N VAL A 5 9.98 -20.44 41.52
CA VAL A 5 9.31 -20.39 40.21
C VAL A 5 8.97 -18.92 39.92
N LYS A 6 9.80 -18.25 39.13
CA LYS A 6 9.50 -16.93 38.57
C LYS A 6 8.53 -17.11 37.40
N THR A 7 7.23 -17.21 37.69
CA THR A 7 6.20 -16.98 36.65
C THR A 7 6.13 -15.48 36.39
N ARG A 8 7.16 -14.92 35.71
CA ARG A 8 7.15 -13.52 35.30
C ARG A 8 6.13 -13.35 34.18
N LEU A 9 4.97 -12.79 34.54
CA LEU A 9 3.92 -12.45 33.60
C LEU A 9 4.36 -11.29 32.70
N ARG A 10 4.43 -11.54 31.39
CA ARG A 10 4.62 -10.50 30.38
C ARG A 10 3.29 -9.78 30.18
N ARG A 11 3.24 -8.49 30.54
CA ARG A 11 2.09 -7.64 30.23
C ARG A 11 2.00 -7.45 28.72
N LEU A 12 0.88 -7.87 28.13
CA LEU A 12 0.56 -7.57 26.75
C LEU A 12 0.26 -6.08 26.62
N ARG A 13 0.90 -5.40 25.67
CA ARG A 13 0.60 -4.00 25.37
C ARG A 13 -0.63 -3.97 24.47
N ARG A 14 -1.68 -3.24 24.87
CA ARG A 14 -2.77 -2.90 23.96
C ARG A 14 -2.17 -2.15 22.76
N MET A 15 -2.54 -2.52 21.53
CA MET A 15 -2.40 -1.58 20.41
C MET A 15 -3.18 -0.34 20.80
N SER A 16 -2.54 0.83 20.82
CA SER A 16 -3.10 2.02 21.47
C SER A 16 -4.49 2.32 20.93
N HIS A 17 -5.45 2.56 21.82
CA HIS A 17 -6.82 2.99 21.45
C HIS A 17 -6.81 4.27 20.60
N PHE A 18 -5.72 5.06 20.67
CA PHE A 18 -5.52 6.26 19.84
C PHE A 18 -5.61 6.00 18.32
N LEU A 19 -5.11 4.85 17.83
CA LEU A 19 -5.21 4.51 16.40
C LEU A 19 -6.62 4.01 16.01
N LEU A 20 -7.50 3.68 16.96
CA LEU A 20 -8.88 3.31 16.65
C LEU A 20 -9.71 4.55 16.27
N ASN A 21 -9.38 5.71 16.84
CA ASN A 21 -10.11 6.96 16.59
C ASN A 21 -9.67 7.68 15.30
N ARG A 22 -8.51 7.34 14.73
CA ARG A 22 -8.09 7.95 13.46
C ARG A 22 -8.96 7.41 12.31
N PRO A 23 -9.53 8.27 11.44
CA PRO A 23 -10.32 7.84 10.30
C PRO A 23 -9.48 6.94 9.39
N SER A 24 -10.07 5.81 8.96
CA SER A 24 -9.36 4.79 8.20
C SER A 24 -10.30 4.03 7.28
N VAL A 25 -9.72 3.47 6.22
CA VAL A 25 -10.39 2.53 5.32
C VAL A 25 -9.72 1.17 5.39
N SER A 26 -10.49 0.13 5.08
CA SER A 26 -9.99 -1.20 4.80
C SER A 26 -10.41 -1.62 3.40
N VAL A 27 -9.43 -1.78 2.50
CA VAL A 27 -9.67 -2.21 1.12
C VAL A 27 -9.86 -3.73 1.08
N ARG A 28 -10.99 -4.20 0.53
CA ARG A 28 -11.29 -5.62 0.37
C ARG A 28 -11.82 -5.90 -1.03
N ASN A 29 -11.84 -7.18 -1.42
CA ASN A 29 -12.29 -7.60 -2.75
C ASN A 29 -13.74 -7.20 -3.06
N ASN A 30 -14.59 -7.03 -2.05
CA ASN A 30 -16.01 -6.75 -2.20
C ASN A 30 -16.39 -5.29 -1.91
N GLY A 31 -15.45 -4.43 -1.49
CA GLY A 31 -15.74 -3.05 -1.14
C GLY A 31 -14.67 -2.38 -0.29
N ILE A 32 -14.89 -1.09 -0.04
CA ILE A 32 -14.09 -0.26 0.88
C ILE A 32 -14.87 -0.10 2.17
N TYR A 33 -14.24 -0.45 3.29
CA TYR A 33 -14.86 -0.34 4.61
C TYR A 33 -14.27 0.84 5.37
N PHE A 34 -15.08 1.86 5.63
CA PHE A 34 -14.72 3.01 6.44
C PHE A 34 -14.94 2.69 7.91
N SER A 35 -13.99 3.10 8.77
CA SER A 35 -14.15 2.99 10.22
C SER A 35 -15.26 3.92 10.73
N ALA A 36 -15.81 3.64 11.92
CA ALA A 36 -16.76 4.53 12.57
C ALA A 36 -16.23 5.97 12.69
N SER A 37 -14.97 6.13 13.07
CA SER A 37 -14.30 7.43 13.09
C SER A 37 -14.26 8.15 11.74
N ALA A 38 -14.23 7.43 10.63
CA ALA A 38 -14.30 8.05 9.30
C ALA A 38 -15.72 8.42 8.92
N VAL A 39 -16.73 7.66 9.37
CA VAL A 39 -18.13 8.04 9.23
C VAL A 39 -18.41 9.34 9.95
N ASP A 40 -17.96 9.46 11.20
CA ASP A 40 -18.18 10.66 12.02
C ASP A 40 -17.42 11.87 11.47
N GLU A 41 -16.14 11.70 11.10
CA GLU A 41 -15.28 12.80 10.64
C GLU A 41 -15.68 13.34 9.25
N LEU A 42 -16.19 12.48 8.36
CA LEU A 42 -16.57 12.84 6.99
C LEU A 42 -18.09 12.98 6.82
N ASP A 43 -18.86 12.90 7.92
CA ASP A 43 -20.33 12.97 7.91
C ASP A 43 -20.98 12.01 6.90
N ILE A 44 -20.43 10.79 6.76
CA ILE A 44 -20.77 9.86 5.66
C ILE A 44 -22.26 9.43 5.71
N ASP A 45 -22.86 9.45 6.90
CA ASP A 45 -24.26 9.07 7.13
C ASP A 45 -25.28 9.98 6.43
N LYS A 46 -24.86 11.16 5.96
CA LYS A 46 -25.68 12.11 5.18
C LYS A 46 -25.74 11.79 3.69
N PHE A 47 -25.02 10.77 3.22
CA PHE A 47 -24.82 10.49 1.81
C PHE A 47 -25.25 9.08 1.42
N GLN A 48 -25.58 8.91 0.14
CA GLN A 48 -25.99 7.62 -0.43
C GLN A 48 -24.89 6.99 -1.29
N ASN A 49 -24.04 7.81 -1.91
CA ASN A 49 -23.06 7.38 -2.90
C ASN A 49 -21.69 8.02 -2.66
N CYS A 50 -20.66 7.45 -3.27
CA CYS A 50 -19.27 7.90 -3.17
C CYS A 50 -18.60 7.85 -4.54
N TYR A 51 -17.97 8.94 -4.96
CA TYR A 51 -17.00 8.94 -6.05
C TYR A 51 -15.66 8.44 -5.56
N LEU A 52 -14.95 7.73 -6.44
CA LEU A 52 -13.59 7.26 -6.23
C LEU A 52 -12.71 7.77 -7.37
N SER A 53 -11.81 8.69 -7.04
CA SER A 53 -11.04 9.43 -8.05
C SER A 53 -9.54 9.27 -7.81
N ILE A 54 -8.75 9.38 -8.88
CA ILE A 54 -7.30 9.56 -8.81
C ILE A 54 -6.96 10.97 -9.33
N GLU A 55 -5.72 11.41 -9.12
CA GLU A 55 -5.26 12.70 -9.64
C GLU A 55 -5.31 12.71 -11.17
N ASP A 56 -5.78 13.82 -11.75
CA ASP A 56 -5.80 13.99 -13.19
C ASP A 56 -4.38 14.01 -13.77
N GLY A 57 -4.21 13.46 -14.97
CA GLY A 57 -2.92 13.30 -15.62
C GLY A 57 -2.01 12.19 -15.04
N ILE A 58 -2.44 11.47 -14.00
CA ILE A 58 -1.70 10.33 -13.45
C ILE A 58 -2.25 9.01 -14.03
N PRO A 59 -1.39 8.17 -14.64
CA PRO A 59 -1.80 6.83 -15.06
C PRO A 59 -2.29 5.99 -13.89
N VAL A 60 -3.34 5.20 -14.11
CA VAL A 60 -4.03 4.41 -13.07
C VAL A 60 -3.07 3.43 -12.38
N GLU A 61 -2.08 2.91 -13.10
CA GLU A 61 -1.03 2.02 -12.59
C GLU A 61 0.00 2.70 -11.67
N GLU A 62 0.12 4.02 -11.73
CA GLU A 62 1.04 4.83 -10.92
C GLU A 62 0.33 5.55 -9.76
N ALA A 63 -1.00 5.54 -9.72
CA ALA A 63 -1.79 6.22 -8.70
C ALA A 63 -1.38 5.81 -7.27
N LEU A 64 -1.04 6.83 -6.46
CA LEU A 64 -0.68 6.69 -5.04
C LEU A 64 -1.78 7.16 -4.09
N ARG A 65 -2.79 7.85 -4.60
CA ARG A 65 -3.89 8.41 -3.82
C ARG A 65 -5.20 8.06 -4.51
N VAL A 66 -6.15 7.60 -3.71
CA VAL A 66 -7.55 7.48 -4.16
C VAL A 66 -8.38 8.40 -3.28
N TYR A 67 -8.92 9.42 -3.92
CA TYR A 67 -9.79 10.43 -3.33
C TYR A 67 -11.20 9.88 -3.18
N VAL A 68 -11.88 10.33 -2.13
CA VAL A 68 -13.23 9.91 -1.78
C VAL A 68 -14.12 11.14 -1.64
N GLU A 69 -15.21 11.17 -2.41
CA GLU A 69 -16.18 12.28 -2.39
C GLU A 69 -17.59 11.72 -2.24
N PHE A 70 -18.21 12.01 -1.10
CA PHE A 70 -19.54 11.52 -0.78
C PHE A 70 -20.61 12.44 -1.38
N ASN A 71 -21.65 11.85 -1.96
CA ASN A 71 -22.69 12.56 -2.69
C ASN A 71 -24.07 11.87 -2.56
N ASN A 72 -25.09 12.58 -3.02
CA ASN A 72 -26.47 12.10 -3.11
C ASN A 72 -26.98 12.15 -4.56
N ASP A 73 -26.06 12.10 -5.53
CA ASP A 73 -26.40 12.11 -6.94
C ASP A 73 -27.11 10.81 -7.31
N PRO A 74 -27.92 10.79 -8.39
CA PRO A 74 -28.51 9.54 -8.89
C PRO A 74 -27.43 8.48 -9.15
N VAL A 75 -27.77 7.21 -8.91
CA VAL A 75 -26.85 6.09 -9.14
C VAL A 75 -26.39 6.11 -10.60
N SER A 76 -25.07 6.03 -10.80
CA SER A 76 -24.42 6.03 -12.11
C SER A 76 -23.22 5.09 -12.12
N ASP A 77 -22.58 4.94 -13.28
CA ASP A 77 -21.33 4.17 -13.41
C ASP A 77 -20.13 4.86 -12.76
N GLU A 78 -20.27 6.14 -12.39
CA GLU A 78 -19.20 6.95 -11.79
C GLU A 78 -19.24 6.91 -10.25
N ASN A 79 -20.38 6.54 -9.65
CA ASN A 79 -20.54 6.52 -8.20
C ASN A 79 -20.78 5.11 -7.64
N CYS A 80 -20.37 4.94 -6.39
CA CYS A 80 -20.45 3.68 -5.66
C CYS A 80 -21.41 3.80 -4.47
N PRO A 81 -22.39 2.88 -4.31
CA PRO A 81 -23.38 2.98 -3.25
C PRO A 81 -22.80 2.67 -1.87
N ILE A 82 -23.21 3.46 -0.88
CA ILE A 82 -22.83 3.37 0.53
C ILE A 82 -23.82 2.45 1.27
N ARG A 83 -23.29 1.53 2.07
CA ARG A 83 -24.04 0.65 2.97
C ARG A 83 -23.63 0.93 4.40
N MET A 84 -24.53 1.52 5.17
CA MET A 84 -24.28 1.84 6.58
C MET A 84 -24.31 0.57 7.45
N HIS A 85 -23.34 0.44 8.34
CA HIS A 85 -23.30 -0.60 9.36
C HIS A 85 -23.38 0.05 10.74
N LYS A 86 -24.54 -0.08 11.40
CA LYS A 86 -24.88 0.57 12.68
C LYS A 86 -23.82 0.48 13.80
N ALA A 87 -22.92 -0.50 13.76
CA ALA A 87 -21.89 -0.72 14.80
C ALA A 87 -20.43 -0.57 14.33
N ASN A 88 -20.14 -0.55 13.01
CA ASN A 88 -18.78 -0.77 12.51
C ASN A 88 -18.30 0.25 11.46
N GLY A 89 -19.10 1.29 11.18
CA GLY A 89 -18.82 2.29 10.14
C GLY A 89 -19.69 2.06 8.90
N CYS A 90 -19.13 2.22 7.70
CA CYS A 90 -19.86 2.00 6.45
C CYS A 90 -19.03 1.24 5.42
N MET A 91 -19.72 0.74 4.39
CA MET A 91 -19.11 0.06 3.26
C MET A 91 -19.50 0.77 1.97
N VAL A 92 -18.52 1.25 1.22
CA VAL A 92 -18.71 1.62 -0.19
C VAL A 92 -18.61 0.33 -1.00
N SER A 93 -19.71 -0.03 -1.66
CA SER A 93 -19.86 -1.29 -2.41
C SER A 93 -19.64 -1.09 -3.91
N ALA A 94 -19.65 -2.18 -4.69
CA ALA A 94 -19.41 -2.16 -6.15
C ALA A 94 -18.03 -1.64 -6.61
N THR A 95 -17.04 -1.53 -5.70
CA THR A 95 -15.71 -0.99 -6.02
C THR A 95 -14.77 -1.99 -6.73
N SER A 96 -15.23 -3.21 -7.02
CA SER A 96 -14.37 -4.27 -7.57
C SER A 96 -13.88 -3.95 -8.99
N THR A 97 -14.72 -3.34 -9.82
CA THR A 97 -14.36 -2.93 -11.18
C THR A 97 -13.32 -1.82 -11.15
N ILE A 98 -13.47 -0.84 -10.25
CA ILE A 98 -12.52 0.25 -10.04
C ILE A 98 -11.16 -0.28 -9.57
N PHE A 99 -11.14 -1.14 -8.55
CA PHE A 99 -9.88 -1.71 -8.06
C PHE A 99 -9.23 -2.71 -9.03
N ASN A 100 -9.98 -3.30 -9.95
CA ASN A 100 -9.39 -4.06 -11.03
C ASN A 100 -8.60 -3.19 -12.01
N GLN A 101 -8.91 -1.90 -12.10
CA GLN A 101 -8.17 -0.93 -12.91
C GLN A 101 -6.90 -0.46 -12.19
N ILE A 102 -6.91 -0.36 -10.86
CA ILE A 102 -5.76 0.07 -10.04
C ILE A 102 -4.98 -1.17 -9.51
N PRO A 103 -3.88 -1.59 -10.15
CA PRO A 103 -3.27 -2.89 -9.83
C PRO A 103 -2.72 -2.97 -8.40
N ARG A 104 -2.28 -1.84 -7.83
CA ARG A 104 -1.83 -1.72 -6.43
C ARG A 104 -2.96 -1.94 -5.44
N ALA A 105 -4.13 -1.37 -5.71
CA ALA A 105 -5.32 -1.54 -4.87
C ALA A 105 -5.78 -3.01 -4.88
N LYS A 106 -5.77 -3.64 -6.06
CA LYS A 106 -6.07 -5.07 -6.22
C LYS A 106 -5.14 -5.95 -5.40
N LEU A 107 -3.82 -5.70 -5.48
CA LEU A 107 -2.86 -6.48 -4.70
C LEU A 107 -3.02 -6.23 -3.20
N LEU A 108 -3.27 -4.99 -2.78
CA LEU A 108 -3.56 -4.65 -1.40
C LEU A 108 -4.77 -5.40 -0.84
N ALA A 109 -5.86 -5.51 -1.62
CA ALA A 109 -7.10 -6.19 -1.20
C ALA A 109 -6.87 -7.68 -0.82
N SER A 110 -5.83 -8.30 -1.39
CA SER A 110 -5.42 -9.69 -1.12
C SER A 110 -4.52 -9.87 0.10
N LYS A 111 -4.01 -8.79 0.70
CA LYS A 111 -3.07 -8.83 1.84
C LYS A 111 -3.75 -9.24 3.15
N LYS A 112 -2.95 -9.49 4.19
CA LYS A 112 -3.46 -9.82 5.53
C LYS A 112 -4.29 -8.65 6.09
N ARG A 113 -5.24 -8.95 6.98
CA ARG A 113 -6.15 -7.92 7.57
C ARG A 113 -5.39 -6.72 8.16
N SER A 114 -4.27 -6.95 8.83
CA SER A 114 -3.44 -5.89 9.43
C SER A 114 -2.80 -4.95 8.42
N GLU A 115 -2.61 -5.40 7.17
CA GLU A 115 -1.96 -4.61 6.11
C GLU A 115 -2.97 -3.86 5.23
N ARG A 116 -4.24 -4.24 5.27
CA ARG A 116 -5.31 -3.65 4.45
C ARG A 116 -5.89 -2.37 5.02
N ARG A 117 -5.59 -2.07 6.29
CA ARG A 117 -6.07 -0.86 6.95
C ARG A 117 -5.16 0.31 6.59
N ILE A 118 -5.73 1.33 5.96
CA ILE A 118 -5.06 2.56 5.59
C ILE A 118 -5.73 3.71 6.34
N PHE A 119 -4.94 4.61 6.92
CA PHE A 119 -5.50 5.82 7.53
C PHE A 119 -5.81 6.85 6.46
N LEU A 120 -6.96 7.51 6.59
CA LEU A 120 -7.32 8.62 5.71
C LEU A 120 -6.39 9.81 5.96
N GLU A 121 -6.14 10.54 4.88
CA GLU A 121 -5.39 11.78 4.86
C GLU A 121 -6.23 12.84 4.15
N LYS A 122 -6.06 14.09 4.59
CA LYS A 122 -6.78 15.23 4.01
C LYS A 122 -5.83 15.99 3.12
N ASP A 123 -6.22 16.17 1.86
CA ASP A 123 -5.59 17.10 0.96
C ASP A 123 -6.18 18.49 1.22
N ASN A 124 -5.41 19.36 1.86
CA ASN A 124 -5.86 20.70 2.20
C ASN A 124 -5.93 21.64 0.99
N THR A 125 -5.33 21.28 -0.15
CA THR A 125 -5.34 22.15 -1.35
C THR A 125 -6.68 22.11 -2.06
N ILE A 126 -7.30 20.93 -2.14
CA ILE A 126 -8.64 20.72 -2.71
C ILE A 126 -9.70 20.41 -1.66
N ASN A 127 -9.33 20.40 -0.38
CA ASN A 127 -10.18 20.12 0.77
C ASN A 127 -10.91 18.75 0.69
N THR A 128 -10.25 17.75 0.13
CA THR A 128 -10.81 16.40 -0.09
C THR A 128 -10.01 15.35 0.66
N TRP A 129 -10.67 14.29 1.09
CA TRP A 129 -10.03 13.16 1.75
C TRP A 129 -9.57 12.12 0.73
N TYR A 130 -8.46 11.45 1.04
CA TYR A 130 -7.97 10.34 0.27
C TYR A 130 -7.40 9.25 1.17
N PHE A 131 -7.25 8.05 0.63
CA PHE A 131 -6.41 7.03 1.23
C PHE A 131 -5.17 6.78 0.37
N PRO A 132 -3.96 6.79 0.96
CA PRO A 132 -2.74 6.47 0.24
C PRO A 132 -2.66 4.98 -0.10
N ILE A 133 -2.34 4.67 -1.35
CA ILE A 133 -2.08 3.30 -1.81
C ILE A 133 -0.58 3.17 -2.09
N ALA A 134 0.14 2.61 -1.12
CA ALA A 134 1.55 2.34 -1.28
C ALA A 134 1.81 1.39 -2.47
N PRO A 135 2.89 1.58 -3.24
CA PRO A 135 3.37 0.59 -4.21
C PRO A 135 3.48 -0.80 -3.59
N GLN A 136 3.14 -1.85 -4.35
CA GLN A 136 3.07 -3.22 -3.80
C GLN A 136 3.89 -4.25 -4.58
N PHE A 137 4.71 -3.82 -5.54
CA PHE A 137 5.38 -4.68 -6.51
C PHE A 137 4.37 -5.55 -7.30
N GLU A 138 3.34 -4.86 -7.79
CA GLU A 138 2.17 -5.41 -8.46
C GLU A 138 2.46 -6.07 -9.81
N ILE A 139 3.49 -5.64 -10.53
CA ILE A 139 3.92 -6.27 -11.77
C ILE A 139 4.98 -7.32 -11.44
N ARG A 140 4.81 -8.54 -11.98
CA ARG A 140 5.73 -9.66 -11.77
C ARG A 140 6.09 -10.29 -13.09
N THR A 141 7.38 -10.55 -13.31
CA THR A 141 7.84 -11.22 -14.52
C THR A 141 9.03 -12.11 -14.24
N ARG A 142 9.02 -13.29 -14.88
CA ARG A 142 10.17 -14.20 -14.97
C ARG A 142 10.92 -14.05 -16.31
N ARG A 143 10.42 -13.20 -17.21
CA ARG A 143 11.05 -12.89 -18.49
C ARG A 143 12.09 -11.77 -18.29
N ILE A 144 13.20 -12.13 -17.65
CA ILE A 144 14.21 -11.16 -17.21
C ILE A 144 14.92 -10.47 -18.40
N ASP A 145 14.98 -11.12 -19.56
CA ASP A 145 15.63 -10.57 -20.75
C ASP A 145 14.78 -9.52 -21.48
N SER A 146 13.48 -9.45 -21.19
CA SER A 146 12.51 -8.52 -21.80
C SER A 146 11.93 -7.54 -20.78
N LEU A 147 12.76 -7.03 -19.87
CA LEU A 147 12.35 -6.01 -18.90
C LEU A 147 12.21 -4.64 -19.58
N PRO A 148 11.23 -3.82 -19.17
CA PRO A 148 11.02 -2.49 -19.75
C PRO A 148 11.99 -1.43 -19.19
N GLU A 149 12.18 -0.36 -19.94
CA GLU A 149 12.94 0.83 -19.51
C GLU A 149 12.04 1.82 -18.77
N VAL A 150 11.75 1.52 -17.51
CA VAL A 150 10.88 2.35 -16.65
C VAL A 150 11.58 2.77 -15.37
N LYS A 151 11.13 3.91 -14.82
CA LYS A 151 11.46 4.30 -13.45
C LYS A 151 10.55 3.52 -12.49
N CYS A 152 11.12 2.93 -11.45
CA CYS A 152 10.34 2.07 -10.55
C CYS A 152 11.05 1.83 -9.22
N ILE A 153 10.29 1.27 -8.27
CA ILE A 153 10.86 0.39 -7.25
C ILE A 153 10.70 -1.07 -7.68
N TYR A 154 11.63 -1.92 -7.27
CA TYR A 154 11.65 -3.33 -7.63
C TYR A 154 12.10 -4.24 -6.48
N GLN A 155 11.79 -5.52 -6.64
CA GLN A 155 12.34 -6.64 -5.90
C GLN A 155 13.01 -7.61 -6.86
N LEU A 156 14.21 -8.05 -6.51
CA LEU A 156 14.80 -9.25 -7.10
C LEU A 156 14.41 -10.45 -6.23
N VAL A 157 13.86 -11.48 -6.84
CA VAL A 157 13.37 -12.67 -6.15
C VAL A 157 14.07 -13.89 -6.75
N PHE A 158 14.50 -14.80 -5.89
CA PHE A 158 15.06 -16.09 -6.27
C PHE A 158 14.37 -17.18 -5.47
N ARG A 159 13.69 -18.13 -6.13
CA ARG A 159 12.96 -19.22 -5.47
C ARG A 159 12.05 -18.71 -4.34
N GLU A 160 11.23 -17.71 -4.65
CA GLU A 160 10.32 -17.00 -3.72
C GLU A 160 10.99 -16.19 -2.58
N ASN A 161 12.33 -16.20 -2.48
CA ASN A 161 13.05 -15.41 -1.49
C ASN A 161 13.47 -14.06 -2.08
N ILE A 162 13.14 -12.98 -1.39
CA ILE A 162 13.54 -11.62 -1.77
C ILE A 162 15.05 -11.48 -1.54
N GLN A 163 15.79 -11.27 -2.63
CA GLN A 163 17.23 -11.10 -2.64
C GLN A 163 17.63 -9.64 -2.46
N ARG A 164 16.85 -8.74 -3.08
CA ARG A 164 17.08 -7.29 -3.04
C ARG A 164 15.77 -6.52 -3.19
N ILE A 165 15.68 -5.37 -2.52
CA ILE A 165 14.69 -4.32 -2.78
C ILE A 165 15.46 -3.08 -3.22
N GLY A 166 15.01 -2.39 -4.26
CA GLY A 166 15.67 -1.17 -4.72
C GLY A 166 14.79 -0.23 -5.54
N GLU A 167 15.33 0.94 -5.85
CA GLU A 167 14.78 1.87 -6.85
C GLU A 167 15.73 2.06 -8.04
N THR A 168 15.18 2.51 -9.17
CA THR A 168 15.95 2.84 -10.37
C THR A 168 15.16 3.73 -11.33
N VAL A 169 15.88 4.50 -12.14
CA VAL A 169 15.33 5.22 -13.30
C VAL A 169 15.21 4.35 -14.55
N ASN A 170 15.88 3.19 -14.58
CA ASN A 170 15.84 2.25 -15.70
C ASN A 170 15.98 0.82 -15.17
N LEU A 171 14.86 0.09 -15.14
CA LEU A 171 14.79 -1.28 -14.62
C LEU A 171 15.62 -2.26 -15.44
N GLN A 172 15.52 -2.19 -16.77
CA GLN A 172 16.24 -3.11 -17.66
C GLN A 172 17.75 -3.01 -17.48
N ARG A 173 18.31 -1.79 -17.52
CA ARG A 173 19.75 -1.55 -17.32
C ARG A 173 20.20 -2.04 -15.96
N ARG A 174 19.45 -1.72 -14.91
CA ARG A 174 19.80 -2.10 -13.53
C ARG A 174 19.79 -3.62 -13.32
N CYS A 175 18.83 -4.33 -13.91
CA CYS A 175 18.82 -5.80 -13.83
C CYS A 175 19.98 -6.43 -14.62
N LYS A 176 20.41 -5.83 -15.74
CA LYS A 176 21.60 -6.27 -16.48
C LYS A 176 22.88 -6.08 -15.65
N GLU A 177 23.01 -4.99 -14.91
CA GLU A 177 24.12 -4.77 -13.95
C GLU A 177 24.15 -5.90 -12.91
N TYR A 178 23.02 -6.21 -12.27
CA TYR A 178 22.97 -7.26 -11.25
C TYR A 178 23.25 -8.67 -11.76
N LYS A 179 22.90 -8.97 -13.03
CA LYS A 179 23.33 -10.21 -13.68
C LYS A 179 24.86 -10.30 -13.79
N ARG A 180 25.54 -9.19 -14.12
CA ARG A 180 27.01 -9.13 -14.17
C ARG A 180 27.64 -9.27 -12.79
N ASP A 181 26.99 -8.70 -11.77
CA ASP A 181 27.40 -8.81 -10.37
C ASP A 181 27.11 -10.19 -9.75
N ASN A 182 26.56 -11.14 -10.52
CA ASN A 182 26.17 -12.48 -10.09
C ASN A 182 25.18 -12.50 -8.90
N ILE A 183 24.28 -11.50 -8.83
CA ILE A 183 23.16 -11.56 -7.88
C ILE A 183 22.14 -12.58 -8.43
N PRO A 184 21.75 -13.60 -7.64
CA PRO A 184 20.78 -14.61 -8.09
C PRO A 184 19.37 -14.01 -8.09
N PHE A 185 18.64 -14.18 -9.20
CA PHE A 185 17.19 -13.93 -9.27
C PHE A 185 16.57 -14.64 -10.47
N ASP A 186 15.36 -15.17 -10.29
CA ASP A 186 14.53 -15.81 -11.32
C ASP A 186 13.22 -15.05 -11.60
N GLU A 187 12.91 -14.05 -10.77
CA GLU A 187 11.74 -13.21 -10.90
C GLU A 187 12.06 -11.77 -10.51
N VAL A 188 11.50 -10.82 -11.25
CA VAL A 188 11.51 -9.39 -10.92
C VAL A 188 10.09 -8.95 -10.63
N ARG A 189 9.88 -8.32 -9.47
CA ARG A 189 8.60 -7.70 -9.09
C ARG A 189 8.80 -6.19 -9.03
N TYR A 190 7.91 -5.38 -9.59
CA TYR A 190 8.12 -3.93 -9.62
C TYR A 190 6.81 -3.13 -9.66
N SER A 191 6.95 -1.85 -9.33
CA SER A 191 5.90 -0.83 -9.34
C SER A 191 6.38 0.37 -10.14
N ILE A 192 5.69 0.72 -11.23
CA ILE A 192 6.09 1.82 -12.12
C ILE A 192 5.92 3.17 -11.41
N MET A 193 6.88 4.08 -11.57
CA MET A 193 6.94 5.37 -10.86
C MET A 193 7.62 6.43 -11.73
N ASN A 194 7.15 6.58 -12.97
CA ASN A 194 7.68 7.55 -13.92
C ASN A 194 7.38 8.99 -13.48
N ASN A 195 6.24 9.19 -12.81
CA ASN A 195 5.77 10.49 -12.35
C ASN A 195 6.36 10.94 -11.01
N LEU A 196 7.17 10.10 -10.35
CA LEU A 196 7.81 10.44 -9.09
C LEU A 196 9.24 10.94 -9.30
N SER A 197 9.67 11.85 -8.43
CA SER A 197 11.08 12.21 -8.29
C SER A 197 11.92 11.05 -7.76
N ASP A 198 13.24 11.14 -7.95
CA ASP A 198 14.21 10.18 -7.40
C ASP A 198 14.11 10.07 -5.88
N ASP A 199 13.83 11.18 -5.21
CA ASP A 199 13.71 11.26 -3.75
C ASP A 199 12.45 10.57 -3.22
N GLU A 200 11.33 10.71 -3.92
CA GLU A 200 10.10 9.99 -3.60
C GLU A 200 10.26 8.48 -3.81
N ARG A 201 10.93 8.05 -4.89
CA ARG A 201 11.22 6.62 -5.11
C ARG A 201 12.13 6.04 -4.02
N LYS A 202 13.16 6.78 -3.60
CA LYS A 202 14.03 6.39 -2.46
C LYS A 202 13.26 6.30 -1.15
N THR A 203 12.27 7.18 -0.95
CA THR A 203 11.39 7.12 0.22
C THR A 203 10.58 5.82 0.23
N TRP A 204 10.05 5.40 -0.92
CA TRP A 204 9.36 4.12 -1.06
C TRP A 204 10.28 2.90 -0.91
N GLU A 205 11.48 2.92 -1.48
CA GLU A 205 12.50 1.89 -1.24
C GLU A 205 12.77 1.73 0.26
N THR A 206 12.99 2.85 0.95
CA THR A 206 13.25 2.88 2.39
C THR A 206 12.07 2.31 3.18
N TYR A 207 10.85 2.71 2.85
CA TYR A 207 9.62 2.15 3.45
C TYR A 207 9.56 0.62 3.32
N HIS A 208 9.85 0.08 2.13
CA HIS A 208 9.80 -1.37 1.90
C HIS A 208 10.94 -2.13 2.57
N LEU A 209 12.15 -1.56 2.64
CA LEU A 209 13.27 -2.14 3.38
C LEU A 209 12.97 -2.20 4.88
N GLN A 210 12.43 -1.12 5.46
CA GLN A 210 12.02 -1.10 6.87
C GLN A 210 10.91 -2.11 7.15
N LYS A 211 9.93 -2.23 6.25
CA LYS A 211 8.88 -3.23 6.35
C LYS A 211 9.46 -4.65 6.32
N TYR A 212 10.34 -4.96 5.38
CA TYR A 212 10.98 -6.27 5.28
C TYR A 212 11.80 -6.59 6.53
N SER A 213 12.63 -5.64 6.99
CA SER A 213 13.45 -5.80 8.19
C SER A 213 12.62 -6.04 9.45
N ARG A 214 11.48 -5.36 9.59
CA ARG A 214 10.54 -5.62 10.69
C ARG A 214 9.92 -7.02 10.63
N ASP A 215 9.61 -7.52 9.44
CA ASP A 215 8.91 -8.79 9.25
C ASP A 215 9.86 -10.00 9.31
N VAL A 216 11.10 -9.84 8.83
CA VAL A 216 12.10 -10.92 8.71
C VAL A 216 13.22 -10.82 9.76
N GLY A 217 13.42 -9.63 10.34
CA GLY A 217 14.46 -9.36 11.35
C GLY A 217 15.81 -8.91 10.77
N GLN A 218 15.95 -8.85 9.45
CA GLN A 218 17.17 -8.45 8.75
C GLN A 218 16.88 -7.85 7.38
N LEU A 219 17.88 -7.23 6.75
CA LEU A 219 17.79 -6.78 5.36
C LEU A 219 17.78 -7.96 4.38
N PRO A 220 17.28 -7.77 3.14
CA PRO A 220 17.51 -8.74 2.07
C PRO A 220 19.03 -8.98 1.88
N PRO A 221 19.45 -10.20 1.47
CA PRO A 221 20.86 -10.58 1.41
C PRO A 221 21.76 -9.62 0.61
N TYR A 222 21.21 -9.00 -0.44
CA TYR A 222 21.93 -8.09 -1.32
C TYR A 222 21.56 -6.62 -1.10
N ASN A 223 21.03 -6.26 0.07
CA ASN A 223 20.89 -4.88 0.53
C ASN A 223 21.89 -4.61 1.67
N TYR A 224 22.99 -3.92 1.35
CA TYR A 224 24.07 -3.64 2.31
C TYR A 224 23.82 -2.42 3.20
N GLN A 225 22.83 -1.57 2.87
CA GLN A 225 22.47 -0.37 3.61
C GLN A 225 20.95 -0.25 3.74
N ASN A 226 20.48 0.26 4.88
CA ASN A 226 19.07 0.61 5.12
C ASN A 226 18.75 1.92 4.39
N GLY A 227 18.29 1.88 3.13
CA GLY A 227 17.70 3.03 2.41
C GLY A 227 18.31 4.40 2.73
N ARG A 228 17.47 5.45 2.87
CA ARG A 228 17.87 6.70 3.54
C ARG A 228 17.84 6.48 5.06
N SER A 229 18.95 6.80 5.74
CA SER A 229 18.93 7.03 7.19
C SER A 229 18.20 8.35 7.45
N ASN A 230 17.02 8.31 8.05
CA ASN A 230 16.41 9.51 8.61
C ASN A 230 17.24 9.91 9.84
N HIS A 231 18.03 10.98 9.69
CA HIS A 231 18.49 11.79 10.81
C HIS A 231 17.47 12.89 11.07
#